data_AF-G9G7U3-F1
#
_entry.id   AF-G9G7U3-F1
#
_cell.length_a   1.000
_cell.length_b   1.000
_cell.length_c   1.000
_cell.angle_alpha   90.00
_cell.angle_beta   90.00
_cell.angle_gamma   90.00
#
_symmetry.space_group_name_H-M   'P 1'
#
loop_
_entity.id
_entity.type
_entity.pdbx_description
1 polymer ?
#
loop_
_entity_poly.entity_id
_entity_poly.type
_entity_poly.pdbx_seq_one_letter_code
_entity_poly.pdbx_strand_id
1 'polypeptide(L)'
;FGRSDKISPRIEYTYERHVAWMSAWFKSLDLTGVTLFCQDWGGLIGLRLVAAFPDKFARVVIANTGLPTGSGATDAFKQWVQLSQTVPEFPAGAIVAMGTVRKLSAAEQAAYDAPYPEEKYKEGARQFPLLVPVTPEHASVTENKRAWEVFERFEKPVLTAFSDSDPISKGGEAPWQSRVPGAKGQPHTIVTNAG
;
A
#
# COMPACT_ATOMS: atom_id res chain seq x y z
N PHE A 1 8.61 -6.09 7.66
CA PHE A 1 8.74 -7.01 6.50
C PHE A 1 10.19 -7.08 6.05
N GLY A 2 10.53 -8.04 5.19
CA GLY A 2 11.91 -8.20 4.71
C GLY A 2 12.87 -8.48 5.88
N ARG A 3 13.88 -7.63 6.03
CA ARG A 3 14.93 -7.77 7.05
C ARG A 3 14.64 -7.06 8.37
N SER A 4 13.54 -6.33 8.49
CA SER A 4 13.10 -5.79 9.79
C SER A 4 12.62 -6.91 10.71
N ASP A 5 12.62 -6.62 12.01
CA ASP A 5 12.00 -7.46 13.04
C ASP A 5 10.54 -7.75 12.70
N LYS A 6 10.10 -8.93 13.16
CA LYS A 6 8.76 -9.46 12.91
C LYS A 6 8.17 -9.84 14.26
N ILE A 7 7.08 -9.17 14.62
CA ILE A 7 6.40 -9.39 15.89
C ILE A 7 5.36 -10.50 15.78
N SER A 8 5.05 -11.10 16.92
CA SER A 8 3.98 -12.08 17.12
C SER A 8 3.39 -11.81 18.51
N PRO A 9 2.06 -11.85 18.71
CA PRO A 9 1.03 -12.43 17.84
C PRO A 9 0.49 -11.51 16.73
N ARG A 10 -0.26 -12.09 15.79
CA ARG A 10 -0.92 -11.44 14.65
C ARG A 10 -1.66 -10.15 14.94
N ILE A 11 -2.35 -10.09 16.08
CA ILE A 11 -3.19 -8.96 16.48
C ILE A 11 -2.38 -7.70 16.77
N GLU A 12 -1.06 -7.84 16.97
CA GLU A 12 -0.15 -6.71 17.18
C GLU A 12 0.08 -5.87 15.91
N TYR A 13 -0.30 -6.38 14.73
CA TYR A 13 -0.26 -5.61 13.50
C TYR A 13 -1.59 -4.87 13.31
N THR A 14 -1.53 -3.54 13.38
CA THR A 14 -2.62 -2.63 13.05
C THR A 14 -2.14 -1.57 12.07
N TYR A 15 -3.04 -1.01 11.28
CA TYR A 15 -2.68 0.05 10.33
C TYR A 15 -2.02 1.23 11.07
N GLU A 16 -2.60 1.70 12.18
CA GLU A 16 -2.01 2.80 12.96
C GLU A 16 -0.61 2.48 13.51
N ARG A 17 -0.31 1.23 13.89
CA ARG A 17 1.05 0.85 14.30
C ARG A 17 2.02 0.90 13.13
N HIS A 18 1.62 0.47 11.94
CA HIS A 18 2.46 0.64 10.74
C HIS A 18 2.72 2.09 10.41
N VAL A 19 1.70 2.96 10.49
CA VAL A 19 1.87 4.41 10.31
C VAL A 19 2.82 4.97 11.37
N ALA A 20 2.67 4.55 12.64
CA ALA A 20 3.53 5.01 13.72
C ALA A 20 5.00 4.58 13.54
N TRP A 21 5.27 3.31 13.21
CA TRP A 21 6.62 2.82 12.95
C TRP A 21 7.27 3.53 11.77
N MET A 22 6.55 3.67 10.66
CA MET A 22 7.08 4.36 9.49
C MET A 22 7.26 5.86 9.73
N SER A 23 6.40 6.48 10.54
CA SER A 23 6.57 7.87 10.97
C SER A 23 7.81 8.04 11.85
N ALA A 24 8.07 7.11 12.77
CA ALA A 24 9.27 7.14 13.61
C ALA A 24 10.54 6.98 12.77
N TRP A 25 10.57 6.00 11.87
CA TRP A 25 11.66 5.80 10.91
C TRP A 25 11.89 7.02 10.02
N PHE A 26 10.82 7.60 9.46
CA PHE A 26 10.94 8.75 8.58
C PHE A 26 11.52 9.98 9.31
N LYS A 27 11.05 10.23 10.55
CA LYS A 27 11.57 11.30 11.39
C LYS A 27 13.03 11.09 11.76
N SER A 28 13.47 9.85 12.03
CA SER A 28 14.86 9.59 12.42
C SER A 28 15.86 9.81 11.28
N LEU A 29 15.40 9.77 10.02
CA LEU A 29 16.23 10.07 8.85
C LEU A 29 16.32 11.58 8.54
N ASP A 30 15.45 12.40 9.13
CA ASP A 30 15.28 13.84 8.86
C ASP A 30 15.30 14.22 7.36
N LEU A 31 14.60 13.43 6.55
CA LEU A 31 14.55 13.67 5.10
C LEU A 31 13.72 14.92 4.79
N THR A 32 14.14 15.68 3.77
CA THR A 32 13.39 16.82 3.20
C THR A 32 13.43 16.78 1.68
N GLY A 33 12.43 17.36 1.01
CA GLY A 33 12.39 17.40 -0.45
C GLY A 33 12.12 16.03 -1.08
N VAL A 34 11.46 15.13 -0.35
CA VAL A 34 11.27 13.72 -0.73
C VAL A 34 10.32 13.59 -1.92
N THR A 35 10.67 12.75 -2.88
CA THR A 35 9.72 12.22 -3.86
C THR A 35 9.29 10.84 -3.39
N LEU A 36 8.03 10.70 -2.96
CA LEU A 36 7.47 9.40 -2.62
C LEU A 36 7.10 8.65 -3.91
N PHE A 37 7.50 7.40 -4.04
CA PHE A 37 6.87 6.43 -4.93
C PHE A 37 6.23 5.36 -4.04
N CYS A 38 4.96 5.03 -4.26
CA CYS A 38 4.26 4.08 -3.40
C CYS A 38 3.30 3.17 -4.14
N GLN A 39 3.24 1.92 -3.67
CA GLN A 39 2.44 0.82 -4.22
C GLN A 39 1.92 -0.08 -3.10
N ASP A 40 0.74 -0.71 -3.31
CA ASP A 40 0.04 -1.55 -2.34
C ASP A 40 0.00 -0.86 -0.95
N TRP A 41 0.31 -1.57 0.13
CA TRP A 41 0.37 -1.03 1.48
C TRP A 41 1.46 0.02 1.69
N GLY A 42 2.49 0.04 0.83
CA GLY A 42 3.44 1.14 0.78
C GLY A 42 2.74 2.47 0.49
N GLY A 43 1.66 2.47 -0.30
CA GLY A 43 0.82 3.64 -0.51
C GLY A 43 -0.14 3.91 0.64
N LEU A 44 -0.85 2.91 1.16
CA LEU A 44 -1.73 3.09 2.32
C LEU A 44 -0.98 3.79 3.46
N ILE A 45 0.20 3.27 3.82
CA ILE A 45 1.04 3.84 4.88
C ILE A 45 1.74 5.12 4.42
N GLY A 46 2.37 5.12 3.23
CA GLY A 46 3.15 6.25 2.75
C GLY A 46 2.33 7.52 2.53
N LEU A 47 1.09 7.39 2.05
CA LEU A 47 0.18 8.53 1.87
C LEU A 47 -0.26 9.10 3.22
N ARG A 48 -0.41 8.27 4.27
CA ARG A 48 -0.61 8.74 5.65
C ARG A 48 0.61 9.51 6.17
N LEU A 49 1.83 9.14 5.79
CA LEU A 49 3.04 9.90 6.09
C LEU A 49 3.07 11.25 5.36
N VAL A 50 2.71 11.29 4.07
CA VAL A 50 2.61 12.55 3.31
C VAL A 50 1.60 13.49 3.97
N ALA A 51 0.42 12.98 4.36
CA ALA A 51 -0.58 13.79 5.04
C ALA A 51 -0.12 14.31 6.41
N ALA A 52 0.68 13.52 7.15
CA ALA A 52 1.22 13.91 8.45
C ALA A 52 2.40 14.90 8.37
N PHE A 53 3.22 14.81 7.31
CA PHE A 53 4.43 15.60 7.14
C PHE A 53 4.49 16.25 5.75
N PRO A 54 3.45 17.00 5.32
CA PRO A 54 3.32 17.43 3.93
C PRO A 54 4.52 18.25 3.46
N ASP A 55 5.12 19.07 4.32
CA ASP A 55 6.28 19.91 3.99
C ASP A 55 7.56 19.13 3.69
N LYS A 56 7.68 17.90 4.20
CA LYS A 56 8.86 17.06 3.96
C LYS A 56 8.86 16.42 2.57
N PHE A 57 7.69 16.32 1.93
CA PHE A 57 7.53 15.75 0.59
C PHE A 57 7.43 16.85 -0.47
N ALA A 58 8.29 16.77 -1.49
CA ALA A 58 8.25 17.62 -2.66
C ALA A 58 7.29 17.07 -3.74
N ARG A 59 7.18 15.75 -3.87
CA ARG A 59 6.38 15.09 -4.93
C ARG A 59 5.86 13.73 -4.47
N VAL A 60 4.80 13.25 -5.11
CA VAL A 60 4.22 11.92 -4.87
C VAL A 60 3.93 11.21 -6.19
N VAL A 61 4.29 9.94 -6.29
CA VAL A 61 3.93 9.02 -7.38
C VAL A 61 3.15 7.86 -6.78
N ILE A 62 1.91 7.69 -7.23
CA ILE A 62 0.94 6.72 -6.73
C ILE A 62 0.74 5.65 -7.81
N ALA A 63 1.12 4.41 -7.52
CA ALA A 63 1.05 3.29 -8.46
C ALA A 63 0.38 2.09 -7.79
N ASN A 64 -0.73 1.60 -8.33
CA ASN A 64 -1.44 0.41 -7.83
C ASN A 64 -1.65 0.39 -6.30
N THR A 65 -2.28 1.45 -5.80
CA THR A 65 -2.53 1.62 -4.36
C THR A 65 -3.74 2.54 -4.13
N GLY A 66 -4.03 2.85 -2.88
CA GLY A 66 -5.08 3.80 -2.51
C GLY A 66 -5.01 4.24 -1.07
N LEU A 67 -5.98 5.08 -0.70
CA LEU A 67 -6.21 5.53 0.67
C LEU A 67 -7.68 5.29 1.02
N PRO A 68 -8.10 4.02 1.19
CA PRO A 68 -9.50 3.65 1.32
C PRO A 68 -10.16 4.24 2.58
N THR A 69 -11.44 4.59 2.46
CA THR A 69 -12.23 5.22 3.53
C THR A 69 -13.54 4.46 3.80
N GLY A 70 -13.52 3.14 3.61
CA GLY A 70 -14.66 2.28 3.93
C GLY A 70 -15.78 2.23 2.88
N SER A 71 -15.50 2.55 1.62
CA SER A 71 -16.50 2.65 0.54
C SER A 71 -16.68 1.36 -0.28
N GLY A 72 -16.31 0.20 0.28
CA GLY A 72 -16.31 -1.09 -0.42
C GLY A 72 -14.94 -1.48 -0.99
N ALA A 73 -14.92 -2.63 -1.66
CA ALA A 73 -13.73 -3.18 -2.31
C ALA A 73 -14.09 -3.84 -3.65
N THR A 74 -13.10 -3.97 -4.52
CA THR A 74 -13.21 -4.74 -5.76
C THR A 74 -13.42 -6.23 -5.45
N ASP A 75 -14.04 -6.97 -6.38
CA ASP A 75 -14.22 -8.40 -6.20
C ASP A 75 -12.87 -9.15 -6.18
N ALA A 76 -11.89 -8.66 -6.96
CA ALA A 76 -10.51 -9.16 -6.91
C ALA A 76 -9.90 -8.99 -5.51
N PHE A 77 -10.09 -7.84 -4.85
CA PHE A 77 -9.62 -7.65 -3.48
C PHE A 77 -10.32 -8.60 -2.50
N LYS A 78 -11.64 -8.79 -2.61
CA LYS A 78 -12.39 -9.73 -1.75
C LYS A 78 -11.88 -11.17 -1.91
N GLN A 79 -11.61 -11.60 -3.14
CA GLN A 79 -11.02 -12.90 -3.44
C GLN A 79 -9.61 -13.04 -2.85
N TRP A 80 -8.79 -11.98 -2.98
CA TRP A 80 -7.47 -11.91 -2.36
C TRP A 80 -7.55 -12.04 -0.83
N VAL A 81 -8.45 -11.30 -0.18
CA VAL A 81 -8.69 -11.43 1.27
C VAL A 81 -9.05 -12.87 1.60
N GLN A 82 -10.04 -13.45 0.92
CA GLN A 82 -10.44 -14.84 1.17
C GLN A 82 -9.26 -15.81 1.05
N LEU A 83 -8.52 -15.78 -0.06
CA LEU A 83 -7.35 -16.63 -0.29
C LEU A 83 -6.29 -16.46 0.82
N SER A 84 -5.95 -15.21 1.16
CA SER A 84 -4.93 -14.90 2.16
C SER A 84 -5.25 -15.44 3.56
N GLN A 85 -6.55 -15.63 3.85
CA GLN A 85 -7.03 -16.09 5.14
C GLN A 85 -7.26 -17.60 5.19
N THR A 86 -7.57 -18.23 4.07
CA THR A 86 -7.90 -19.66 4.02
C THR A 86 -6.71 -20.54 3.64
N VAL A 87 -5.66 -19.99 3.03
CA VAL A 87 -4.49 -20.77 2.65
C VAL A 87 -3.76 -21.31 3.90
N PRO A 88 -3.53 -22.64 4.02
CA PRO A 88 -2.94 -23.24 5.21
C PRO A 88 -1.54 -22.72 5.53
N GLU A 89 -0.70 -22.56 4.52
CA GLU A 89 0.63 -21.94 4.58
C GLU A 89 0.61 -20.70 3.68
N PHE A 90 1.30 -19.62 4.05
CA PHE A 90 1.28 -18.39 3.25
C PHE A 90 2.51 -18.34 2.32
N PRO A 91 2.38 -18.61 1.00
CA PRO A 91 3.54 -18.70 0.10
C PRO A 91 3.86 -17.32 -0.50
N ALA A 92 4.71 -16.54 0.17
CA ALA A 92 4.98 -15.16 -0.22
C ALA A 92 5.50 -15.04 -1.66
N GLY A 93 6.45 -15.88 -2.07
CA GLY A 93 7.00 -15.90 -3.42
C GLY A 93 5.97 -16.22 -4.49
N ALA A 94 5.11 -17.21 -4.25
CA ALA A 94 4.03 -17.58 -5.18
C ALA A 94 2.96 -16.48 -5.28
N ILE A 95 2.64 -15.82 -4.16
CA ILE A 95 1.70 -14.69 -4.13
C ILE A 95 2.23 -13.52 -4.97
N VAL A 96 3.51 -13.18 -4.84
CA VAL A 96 4.10 -12.13 -5.68
C VAL A 96 4.11 -12.56 -7.14
N ALA A 97 4.45 -13.81 -7.44
CA ALA A 97 4.42 -14.32 -8.81
C ALA A 97 3.01 -14.23 -9.44
N MET A 98 1.97 -14.51 -8.66
CA MET A 98 0.57 -14.37 -9.09
C MET A 98 0.19 -12.92 -9.42
N GLY A 99 0.78 -11.94 -8.73
CA GLY A 99 0.59 -10.51 -8.98
C GLY A 99 1.49 -9.93 -10.08
N THR A 100 2.17 -10.77 -10.87
CA THR A 100 3.05 -10.31 -11.96
C THR A 100 2.62 -10.87 -13.29
N VAL A 101 2.69 -10.06 -14.35
CA VAL A 101 2.40 -10.55 -15.72
C VAL A 101 3.56 -11.35 -16.32
N ARG A 102 4.79 -11.08 -15.88
CA ARG A 102 5.96 -11.88 -16.27
C ARG A 102 6.09 -13.06 -15.33
N LYS A 103 6.64 -14.17 -15.85
CA LYS A 103 7.01 -15.29 -14.98
C LYS A 103 8.23 -14.92 -14.13
N LEU A 104 8.09 -15.02 -12.81
CA LEU A 104 9.22 -14.94 -11.88
C LEU A 104 10.03 -16.25 -11.89
N SER A 105 11.35 -16.12 -11.89
CA SER A 105 12.28 -17.24 -11.71
C SER A 105 12.17 -17.85 -10.31
N ALA A 106 12.69 -19.07 -10.15
CA ALA A 106 12.73 -19.72 -8.84
C ALA A 106 13.56 -18.93 -7.81
N ALA A 107 14.66 -18.31 -8.25
CA ALA A 107 15.49 -17.48 -7.38
C ALA A 107 14.76 -16.20 -6.91
N GLU A 108 13.97 -15.58 -7.77
CA GLU A 108 13.16 -14.42 -7.41
C GLU A 108 12.06 -14.76 -6.40
N GLN A 109 11.33 -15.87 -6.62
CA GLN A 109 10.32 -16.33 -5.66
C GLN A 109 10.96 -16.69 -4.31
N ALA A 110 12.09 -17.41 -4.33
CA ALA A 110 12.84 -17.73 -3.12
C ALA A 110 13.31 -16.49 -2.36
N ALA A 111 13.63 -15.39 -3.05
CA ALA A 111 13.99 -14.13 -2.40
C ALA A 111 12.80 -13.50 -1.64
N TYR A 112 11.57 -13.67 -2.13
CA TYR A 112 10.36 -13.24 -1.43
C TYR A 112 9.96 -14.15 -0.27
N ASP A 113 10.34 -15.43 -0.33
CA ASP A 113 10.16 -16.38 0.77
C ASP A 113 11.24 -16.25 1.86
N ALA A 114 12.43 -15.76 1.50
CA ALA A 114 13.58 -15.63 2.41
C ALA A 114 13.31 -14.92 3.76
N PRO A 115 12.43 -13.90 3.86
CA PRO A 115 12.07 -13.31 5.14
C PRO A 115 11.34 -14.24 6.11
N TYR A 116 10.85 -15.39 5.65
CA TYR A 116 9.91 -16.26 6.37
C TYR A 116 10.37 -17.72 6.44
N PRO A 117 11.38 -18.05 7.27
CA PRO A 117 11.81 -19.43 7.45
C PRO A 117 10.71 -20.37 7.99
N GLU A 118 9.72 -19.83 8.72
CA GLU A 118 8.61 -20.55 9.36
C GLU A 118 7.34 -19.69 9.36
N GLU A 119 6.16 -20.30 9.50
CA GLU A 119 4.85 -19.59 9.51
C GLU A 119 4.74 -18.52 10.60
N LYS A 120 5.39 -18.69 11.76
CA LYS A 120 5.39 -17.70 12.85
C LYS A 120 5.94 -16.33 12.44
N TYR A 121 6.73 -16.27 11.36
CA TYR A 121 7.26 -15.02 10.80
C TYR A 121 6.29 -14.35 9.80
N LYS A 122 5.20 -15.02 9.44
CA LYS A 122 4.22 -14.57 8.44
C LYS A 122 2.98 -13.92 9.05
N GLU A 123 2.93 -13.77 10.37
CA GLU A 123 1.79 -13.16 11.08
C GLU A 123 1.42 -11.79 10.51
N GLY A 124 2.41 -10.92 10.29
CA GLY A 124 2.17 -9.62 9.66
C GLY A 124 1.66 -9.72 8.22
N ALA A 125 2.23 -10.65 7.44
CA ALA A 125 1.81 -10.87 6.05
C ALA A 125 0.37 -11.39 5.96
N ARG A 126 -0.03 -12.28 6.89
CA ARG A 126 -1.41 -12.78 7.00
C ARG A 126 -2.37 -11.70 7.49
N GLN A 127 -1.92 -10.80 8.37
CA GLN A 127 -2.79 -9.76 8.93
C GLN A 127 -3.13 -8.65 7.92
N PHE A 128 -2.20 -8.30 7.04
CA PHE A 128 -2.34 -7.15 6.13
C PHE A 128 -3.66 -7.07 5.37
N PRO A 129 -4.14 -8.13 4.70
CA PRO A 129 -5.39 -8.06 3.94
C PRO A 129 -6.61 -7.70 4.80
N LEU A 130 -6.62 -8.07 6.09
CA LEU A 130 -7.71 -7.73 7.02
C LEU A 130 -7.66 -6.28 7.52
N LEU A 131 -6.53 -5.59 7.36
CA LEU A 131 -6.36 -4.22 7.85
C LEU A 131 -6.82 -3.16 6.84
N VAL A 132 -7.17 -3.55 5.61
CA VAL A 132 -7.61 -2.61 4.58
C VAL A 132 -9.03 -2.12 4.93
N PRO A 133 -9.25 -0.81 5.12
CA PRO A 133 -10.54 -0.29 5.56
C PRO A 133 -11.56 -0.24 4.40
N VAL A 134 -12.24 -1.37 4.20
CA VAL A 134 -13.21 -1.56 3.10
C VAL A 134 -14.66 -1.34 3.51
N THR A 135 -14.96 -1.27 4.81
CA THR A 135 -16.28 -0.86 5.34
C THR A 135 -16.15 0.36 6.24
N PRO A 136 -17.22 1.14 6.49
CA PRO A 136 -17.17 2.33 7.32
C PRO A 136 -16.75 2.08 8.78
N GLU A 137 -16.95 0.86 9.29
CA GLU A 137 -16.67 0.45 10.66
C GLU A 137 -15.23 -0.03 10.86
N HIS A 138 -14.47 -0.23 9.77
CA HIS A 138 -13.07 -0.61 9.89
C HIS A 138 -12.28 0.46 10.65
N ALA A 139 -11.30 0.01 11.43
CA ALA A 139 -10.29 0.90 11.99
C ALA A 139 -9.60 1.70 10.87
N SER A 140 -9.09 2.88 11.21
CA SER A 140 -8.36 3.78 10.30
C SER A 140 -9.21 4.45 9.20
N VAL A 141 -10.52 4.19 9.09
CA VAL A 141 -11.41 4.95 8.18
C VAL A 141 -11.39 6.44 8.52
N THR A 142 -11.53 6.79 9.80
CA THR A 142 -11.56 8.18 10.27
C THR A 142 -10.24 8.89 9.96
N GLU A 143 -9.13 8.23 10.25
CA GLU A 143 -7.79 8.76 10.03
C GLU A 143 -7.47 8.91 8.54
N ASN A 144 -7.93 7.97 7.70
CA ASN A 144 -7.78 8.08 6.24
C ASN A 144 -8.63 9.22 5.67
N LYS A 145 -9.83 9.48 6.20
CA LYS A 145 -10.63 10.65 5.81
C LYS A 145 -9.90 11.96 6.14
N ARG A 146 -9.30 12.08 7.32
CA ARG A 146 -8.45 13.24 7.69
C ARG A 146 -7.26 13.40 6.76
N ALA A 147 -6.62 12.30 6.36
CA ALA A 147 -5.52 12.36 5.41
C ALA A 147 -5.98 12.83 4.01
N TRP A 148 -7.17 12.43 3.57
CA TRP A 148 -7.78 12.97 2.34
C TRP A 148 -8.01 14.47 2.39
N GLU A 149 -8.45 15.02 3.53
CA GLU A 149 -8.61 16.48 3.68
C GLU A 149 -7.28 17.22 3.41
N VAL A 150 -6.14 16.64 3.81
CA VAL A 150 -4.82 17.21 3.50
C VAL A 150 -4.53 17.13 1.99
N PHE A 151 -4.79 15.99 1.36
CA PHE A 151 -4.57 15.81 -0.08
C PHE A 151 -5.46 16.71 -0.94
N GLU A 152 -6.69 17.01 -0.51
CA GLU A 152 -7.57 17.96 -1.19
C GLU A 152 -7.04 19.40 -1.20
N ARG A 153 -6.01 19.69 -0.39
CA ARG A 153 -5.26 20.96 -0.37
C ARG A 153 -3.80 20.80 -0.80
N PHE A 154 -3.39 19.62 -1.25
CA PHE A 154 -1.99 19.35 -1.60
C PHE A 154 -1.72 19.80 -3.04
N GLU A 155 -1.00 20.93 -3.17
CA GLU A 155 -0.72 21.56 -4.46
C GLU A 155 0.59 21.10 -5.12
N LYS A 156 1.47 20.45 -4.35
CA LYS A 156 2.73 19.90 -4.85
C LYS A 156 2.48 18.74 -5.82
N PRO A 157 3.38 18.47 -6.80
CA PRO A 157 3.12 17.50 -7.85
C PRO A 157 2.74 16.11 -7.36
N VAL A 158 1.62 15.59 -7.87
CA VAL A 158 1.12 14.22 -7.64
C VAL A 158 0.90 13.53 -8.98
N LEU A 159 1.61 12.44 -9.22
CA LEU A 159 1.51 11.64 -10.43
C LEU A 159 0.84 10.29 -10.11
N THR A 160 -0.10 9.86 -10.93
CA THR A 160 -0.58 8.48 -10.95
C THR A 160 0.15 7.69 -12.04
N ALA A 161 0.61 6.48 -11.69
CA ALA A 161 1.32 5.56 -12.57
C ALA A 161 0.83 4.12 -12.31
N PHE A 162 -0.47 3.90 -12.40
CA PHE A 162 -1.11 2.60 -12.20
C PHE A 162 -0.83 1.68 -13.40
N SER A 163 -1.03 0.37 -13.26
CA SER A 163 -0.79 -0.59 -14.34
C SER A 163 -2.09 -1.03 -15.05
N ASP A 164 -1.92 -1.65 -16.22
CA ASP A 164 -3.04 -2.14 -17.04
C ASP A 164 -3.59 -3.50 -16.59
N SER A 165 -2.87 -4.24 -15.74
CA SER A 165 -3.17 -5.64 -15.40
C SER A 165 -3.31 -5.91 -13.89
N ASP A 166 -3.62 -4.88 -13.08
CA ASP A 166 -3.96 -5.04 -11.66
C ASP A 166 -5.49 -4.87 -11.41
N PRO A 167 -6.28 -5.95 -11.32
CA PRO A 167 -7.71 -5.86 -11.04
C PRO A 167 -8.03 -5.47 -9.58
N ILE A 168 -7.07 -5.56 -8.65
CA ILE A 168 -7.28 -5.21 -7.25
C ILE A 168 -7.41 -3.70 -7.10
N SER A 169 -6.49 -2.94 -7.69
CA SER A 169 -6.43 -1.48 -7.57
C SER A 169 -6.99 -0.72 -8.77
N LYS A 170 -7.50 -1.42 -9.79
CA LYS A 170 -8.06 -0.83 -11.02
C LYS A 170 -9.05 0.31 -10.73
N GLY A 171 -8.82 1.47 -11.36
CA GLY A 171 -9.65 2.67 -11.18
C GLY A 171 -9.32 3.47 -9.92
N GLY A 172 -8.39 3.00 -9.09
CA GLY A 172 -7.92 3.66 -7.88
C GLY A 172 -7.21 4.99 -8.14
N GLU A 173 -6.79 5.24 -9.38
CA GLU A 173 -6.19 6.49 -9.82
C GLU A 173 -7.21 7.66 -9.92
N ALA A 174 -8.48 7.36 -10.19
CA ALA A 174 -9.47 8.39 -10.53
C ALA A 174 -9.74 9.41 -9.40
N PRO A 175 -9.87 9.01 -8.11
CA PRO A 175 -10.03 9.96 -7.01
C PRO A 175 -8.84 10.92 -6.86
N TRP A 176 -7.61 10.46 -7.12
CA TRP A 176 -6.42 11.30 -7.03
C TRP A 176 -6.42 12.39 -8.08
N GLN A 177 -6.67 12.03 -9.34
CA GLN A 177 -6.66 12.97 -10.46
C GLN A 177 -7.79 14.01 -10.37
N SER A 178 -8.93 13.63 -9.78
CA SER A 178 -10.10 14.51 -9.64
C SER A 178 -10.06 15.42 -8.42
N ARG A 179 -9.60 14.93 -7.26
CA ARG A 179 -9.72 15.65 -5.98
C ARG A 179 -8.45 16.40 -5.57
N VAL A 180 -7.27 16.00 -6.04
CA VAL A 180 -6.00 16.56 -5.57
C VAL A 180 -5.50 17.66 -6.50
N PRO A 181 -5.34 18.91 -6.02
CA PRO A 181 -4.88 20.03 -6.85
C PRO A 181 -3.56 19.76 -7.55
N GLY A 182 -2.59 19.19 -6.83
CA GLY A 182 -1.25 18.87 -7.33
C GLY A 182 -1.21 17.76 -8.39
N ALA A 183 -2.31 17.05 -8.60
CA ALA A 183 -2.45 16.09 -9.70
C ALA A 183 -2.84 16.76 -11.03
N LYS A 184 -3.50 17.92 -10.99
CA LYS A 184 -4.02 18.57 -12.20
C LYS A 184 -2.89 18.93 -13.16
N GLY A 185 -3.05 18.54 -14.42
CA GLY A 185 -2.10 18.82 -15.49
C GLY A 185 -0.80 18.00 -15.44
N GLN A 186 -0.67 17.04 -14.51
CA GLN A 186 0.46 16.12 -14.49
C GLN A 186 0.31 15.06 -15.60
N PRO A 187 1.42 14.57 -16.18
CA PRO A 187 1.39 13.59 -17.26
C PRO A 187 1.13 12.18 -16.72
N HIS A 188 -0.06 11.96 -16.15
CA HIS A 188 -0.51 10.67 -15.65
C HIS A 188 -0.36 9.57 -16.71
N THR A 189 -0.05 8.36 -16.26
CA THR A 189 0.18 7.25 -17.18
C THR A 189 -0.39 5.94 -16.64
N ILE A 190 -0.71 5.05 -17.57
CA ILE A 190 -0.97 3.63 -17.29
C ILE A 190 0.23 2.84 -17.79
N VAL A 191 0.91 2.16 -16.87
CA VAL A 191 2.07 1.31 -17.17
C VAL A 191 1.57 0.04 -17.85
N THR A 192 2.02 -0.19 -19.07
CA THR A 192 1.59 -1.34 -19.88
C THR A 192 2.36 -2.60 -19.54
N ASN A 193 1.72 -3.76 -19.70
CA ASN A 193 2.30 -5.07 -19.38
C ASN A 193 2.86 -5.11 -17.95
N ALA A 194 2.08 -4.63 -16.99
CA ALA A 194 2.42 -4.69 -15.57
C ALA A 194 1.21 -5.11 -14.73
N GLY A 195 1.46 -5.99 -13.76
CA GLY A 195 0.46 -6.45 -12.80
C GLY A 195 0.33 -5.51 -11.60
#